data_AF-I4WCV2-F1
#
_entry.id   AF-I4WCV2-F1
#
_cell.length_a   1.000
_cell.length_b   1.000
_cell.length_c   1.000
_cell.angle_alpha   90.00
_cell.angle_beta   90.00
_cell.angle_gamma   90.00
#
_symmetry.space_group_name_H-M   'P 1'
#
loop_
_entity.id
_entity.type
_entity.pdbx_description
1 polymer ?
#
loop_
_entity_poly.entity_id
_entity_poly.type
_entity_poly.pdbx_seq_one_letter_code
_entity_poly.pdbx_strand_id
1 'polypeptide(L)' 'MSIRDWPEGERPREKLLAHGSATLSDAELLAVLLGSGVRGKDAIALGRELLTGA' A
#
# COMPACT_ATOMS: atom_id res chain seq x y z
N MET A 1 -5.93 11.40 0.15
CA MET A 1 -6.48 10.82 -1.09
C MET A 1 -6.63 9.33 -0.85
N SER A 2 -7.70 8.69 -1.32
CA SER A 2 -7.86 7.25 -1.12
C SER A 2 -6.99 6.51 -2.14
N ILE A 3 -6.37 5.40 -1.75
CA ILE A 3 -5.60 4.54 -2.69
C ILE A 3 -6.53 4.02 -3.81
N ARG A 4 -7.85 3.98 -3.58
CA ARG A 4 -8.85 3.60 -4.58
C ARG A 4 -8.97 4.60 -5.74
N ASP A 5 -8.52 5.84 -5.53
CA ASP A 5 -8.58 6.92 -6.53
C ASP A 5 -7.38 6.88 -7.48
N TRP A 6 -6.39 6.01 -7.24
CA TRP A 6 -5.22 5.88 -8.08
C TRP A 6 -5.57 5.16 -9.39
N PRO A 7 -4.82 5.42 -10.48
CA PRO A 7 -4.91 4.62 -11.69
C PRO A 7 -4.76 3.13 -11.36
N GLU A 8 -5.51 2.27 -12.05
CA GLU A 8 -5.59 0.85 -11.72
C GLU A 8 -4.19 0.20 -11.68
N GLY A 9 -3.35 0.43 -12.68
CA GLY A 9 -1.97 -0.09 -12.70
C GLY A 9 -1.06 0.38 -11.56
N GLU A 10 -1.43 1.44 -10.83
CA GLU A 10 -0.65 1.99 -9.72
C GLU A 10 -1.17 1.53 -8.36
N ARG A 11 -2.39 0.97 -8.27
CA ARG A 11 -2.93 0.47 -7.01
C ARG A 11 -2.09 -0.72 -6.53
N PRO A 12 -1.65 -0.78 -5.26
CA PRO A 12 -0.71 -1.80 -4.78
C PRO A 12 -1.16 -3.24 -5.07
N ARG A 13 -2.46 -3.55 -4.94
CA ARG A 13 -2.99 -4.88 -5.23
C ARG A 13 -2.90 -5.25 -6.71
N GLU A 14 -3.13 -4.30 -7.60
CA GLU A 14 -3.12 -4.55 -9.03
C GLU A 14 -1.71 -4.58 -9.58
N LYS A 15 -0.86 -3.68 -9.09
CA LYS A 15 0.58 -3.71 -9.32
C LYS A 15 1.18 -5.06 -8.88
N LEU A 16 0.76 -5.58 -7.73
CA LEU A 16 1.15 -6.91 -7.24
C LEU A 16 0.68 -8.03 -8.18
N LEU A 17 -0.56 -7.98 -8.66
CA LEU A 17 -1.12 -8.97 -9.59
C LEU A 17 -0.44 -8.92 -10.96
N ALA A 18 -0.10 -7.72 -11.46
CA ALA A 18 0.46 -7.52 -12.79
C ALA A 18 1.97 -7.76 -12.87
N HIS A 19 2.71 -7.36 -11.83
CA HIS A 19 4.17 -7.31 -11.87
C HIS A 19 4.86 -8.07 -10.73
N GLY A 20 4.11 -8.61 -9.78
CA GLY A 20 4.65 -9.34 -8.63
C GLY A 20 5.21 -8.45 -7.53
N SER A 21 5.54 -9.08 -6.40
CA SER A 21 5.91 -8.40 -5.15
C SER A 21 7.18 -7.56 -5.25
N ALA A 22 8.12 -7.93 -6.12
CA ALA A 22 9.38 -7.22 -6.32
C ALA A 22 9.22 -5.78 -6.84
N THR A 23 8.04 -5.42 -7.36
CA THR A 23 7.76 -4.06 -7.85
C THR A 23 7.16 -3.14 -6.80
N LEU A 24 6.76 -3.69 -5.64
CA LEU A 24 6.20 -2.95 -4.53
C LEU A 24 7.31 -2.58 -3.55
N SER A 25 7.21 -1.39 -2.97
CA SER A 25 7.95 -1.06 -1.75
C SER A 25 7.44 -1.88 -0.56
N ASP A 26 8.27 -2.02 0.48
CA ASP A 26 7.87 -2.71 1.72
C ASP A 26 6.57 -2.11 2.32
N ALA A 27 6.41 -0.79 2.23
CA ALA A 27 5.20 -0.12 2.67
C ALA A 27 3.97 -0.46 1.81
N GLU A 28 4.12 -0.59 0.49
CA GLU A 28 3.05 -1.06 -0.41
C GLU A 28 2.70 -2.52 -0.14
N LEU A 29 3.70 -3.38 0.13
CA LEU A 29 3.48 -4.77 0.52
C LEU A 29 2.67 -4.86 1.82
N LEU A 30 3.07 -4.09 2.83
CA LEU A 30 2.30 -3.97 4.07
C LEU A 30 0.91 -3.43 3.81
N ALA A 31 0.75 -2.40 2.96
CA ALA A 31 -0.55 -1.85 2.61
C ALA A 31 -1.49 -2.90 1.98
N VAL A 32 -0.96 -3.79 1.14
CA VAL A 32 -1.72 -4.91 0.57
C VAL A 32 -2.22 -5.86 1.67
N LEU A 33 -1.34 -6.22 2.62
CA LEU A 33 -1.65 -7.11 3.73
C LEU A 33 -2.64 -6.50 4.73
N LEU A 34 -2.47 -5.21 5.05
CA LEU A 34 -3.35 -4.43 5.93
C LEU A 34 -4.76 -4.27 5.32
N GLY A 35 -4.83 -4.17 3.99
CA GLY A 35 -6.07 -4.06 3.22
C GLY A 35 -6.80 -2.71 3.35
N SER A 36 -6.59 -1.97 4.43
CA SER A 36 -7.10 -0.61 4.64
C SER A 36 -6.20 0.17 5.59
N GLY A 37 -6.25 1.51 5.47
CA GLY A 37 -5.64 2.41 6.44
C GLY A 37 -6.49 2.61 7.70
N VAL A 38 -6.10 3.59 8.51
CA VAL A 38 -6.82 4.03 9.71
C VAL A 38 -7.36 5.44 9.53
N ARG A 39 -8.13 5.94 10.50
CA ARG A 39 -8.61 7.33 10.44
C ARG A 39 -7.42 8.29 10.32
N GLY A 40 -7.38 9.06 9.24
CA GLY A 40 -6.34 10.05 8.97
C GLY A 40 -5.08 9.53 8.27
N LYS A 41 -4.96 8.22 7.99
CA LYS A 41 -3.79 7.63 7.29
C LYS A 41 -4.24 6.54 6.34
N ASP A 42 -3.78 6.56 5.11
CA ASP A 42 -3.99 5.43 4.19
C ASP A 42 -3.12 4.21 4.56
N ALA A 43 -3.36 3.08 3.89
CA ALA A 43 -2.69 1.82 4.18
C ALA A 43 -1.17 1.89 3.92
N ILE A 44 -0.71 2.71 2.98
CA ILE A 44 0.72 2.88 2.66
C ILE A 44 1.38 3.72 3.74
N ALA A 45 0.75 4.83 4.16
CA ALA A 45 1.21 5.66 5.25
C ALA A 45 1.32 4.87 6.56
N LEU A 46 0.32 4.03 6.86
CA LEU A 46 0.35 3.11 8.00
C LEU A 46 1.48 2.08 7.87
N GLY A 47 1.65 1.47 6.69
CA GLY A 47 2.76 0.55 6.43
C GLY A 47 4.14 1.19 6.65
N ARG A 48 4.32 2.45 6.22
CA ARG A 48 5.56 3.21 6.47
C ARG A 48 5.81 3.42 7.96
N GLU A 49 4.79 3.78 8.74
CA GLU A 49 4.93 3.95 10.19
C GLU A 49 5.39 2.67 10.88
N LEU A 50 4.78 1.53 10.53
CA LEU A 50 5.13 0.23 11.07
C LEU A 50 6.60 -0.14 10.79
N LEU A 51 7.11 0.19 9.60
CA LEU A 51 8.52 -0.04 9.24
C LEU A 51 9.48 0.86 10.01
N THR A 52 9.06 2.08 10.35
CA THR A 52 9.88 3.02 11.13
C THR A 52 9.82 2.79 12.64
N GLY A 53 8.98 1.86 13.12
CA GLY A 53 8.87 1.51 14.54
C GLY A 53 8.30 2.64 15.43
N ALA A 54 7.49 3.53 14.84
CA ALA A 54 6.89 4.67 15.52
C ALA A 54 5.64 4.29 16.33
#